data_AF-A0A6N7KZN3-F1
#
_entry.id   AF-A0A6N7KZN3-F1
#
_cell.length_a   1.000
_cell.length_b   1.000
_cell.length_c   1.000
_cell.angle_alpha   90.00
_cell.angle_beta   90.00
_cell.angle_gamma   90.00
#
_symmetry.space_group_name_H-M   'P 1'
#
loop_
_entity.id
_entity.type
_entity.pdbx_description
1 polymer ?
#
loop_
_entity_poly.entity_id
_entity_poly.type
_entity_poly.pdbx_seq_one_letter_code
_entity_poly.pdbx_strand_id
1 'polypeptide(L)' 'MPGASLVDSDNWPSLPSGYWIVRAPGAFANGYEALAFCAEYGPEHCSGRYLSEDRDDRGYLCQASPAPDPAACRRPDDRA' A
#
# COMPACT_ATOMS: atom_id res chain seq x y z
N MET A 1 5.34 -6.32 -14.33
CA MET A 1 6.45 -5.98 -13.41
C MET A 1 7.09 -7.28 -12.93
N PRO A 2 8.36 -7.58 -13.28
CA PRO A 2 9.01 -8.82 -12.84
C PRO A 2 9.05 -8.93 -11.31
N GLY A 3 8.73 -10.11 -10.77
CA GLY A 3 8.76 -10.37 -9.32
C GLY A 3 7.55 -9.86 -8.51
N ALA A 4 6.55 -9.26 -9.16
CA ALA A 4 5.28 -8.91 -8.49
C ALA A 4 4.50 -10.17 -8.07
N SER A 5 3.74 -10.06 -6.99
CA SER A 5 2.88 -11.14 -6.48
C SER A 5 1.41 -10.74 -6.50
N LEU A 6 0.52 -11.71 -6.72
CA LEU A 6 -0.92 -11.51 -6.57
C LEU A 6 -1.34 -11.76 -5.13
N VAL A 7 -2.15 -10.85 -4.58
CA VAL A 7 -2.75 -10.95 -3.26
C VAL A 7 -4.27 -11.05 -3.43
N ASP A 8 -4.85 -12.08 -2.86
CA ASP A 8 -6.31 -12.19 -2.71
C ASP A 8 -6.75 -11.26 -1.57
N SER A 9 -7.59 -10.28 -1.88
CA SER A 9 -8.01 -9.29 -0.89
C SER A 9 -8.90 -9.86 0.21
N ASP A 10 -9.53 -11.02 -0.02
CA ASP A 10 -10.37 -11.65 0.99
C ASP A 10 -9.56 -12.23 2.16
N ASN A 11 -8.26 -12.45 1.97
CA ASN A 11 -7.34 -12.88 3.04
C ASN A 11 -6.82 -11.73 3.91
N TRP A 12 -7.18 -10.48 3.59
CA TRP A 12 -6.65 -9.29 4.27
C TRP A 12 -7.76 -8.25 4.53
N PRO A 13 -8.35 -8.24 5.73
CA PRO A 13 -9.38 -7.27 6.14
C PRO A 13 -9.09 -5.79 5.87
N SER A 14 -7.83 -5.38 5.82
CA SER A 14 -7.42 -4.00 5.47
C SER A 14 -7.65 -3.65 3.98
N LEU A 15 -7.90 -4.65 3.13
CA LEU A 15 -8.17 -4.52 1.69
C LEU A 15 -9.68 -4.54 1.40
N PRO A 16 -10.15 -3.94 0.28
CA PRO A 16 -11.51 -4.15 -0.21
C PRO A 16 -11.70 -5.59 -0.68
N SER A 17 -12.73 -6.28 -0.19
CA SER A 17 -13.02 -7.69 -0.52
C SER A 17 -13.42 -7.90 -1.98
N GLY A 18 -13.12 -9.08 -2.54
CA GLY A 18 -13.50 -9.49 -3.90
C GLY A 18 -12.57 -8.99 -5.00
N TYR A 19 -11.32 -8.64 -4.69
CA TYR A 19 -10.34 -8.12 -5.65
C TYR A 19 -9.02 -8.90 -5.59
N TRP A 20 -8.41 -9.07 -6.76
CA TRP A 20 -7.00 -9.46 -6.86
C TRP A 20 -6.13 -8.21 -6.93
N ILE A 21 -5.19 -8.07 -5.99
CA ILE A 21 -4.28 -6.93 -5.91
C ILE A 21 -2.90 -7.37 -6.41
N VAL A 22 -2.33 -6.61 -7.34
CA VAL A 22 -0.93 -6.79 -7.78
C VAL A 22 -0.03 -6.05 -6.80
N ARG A 23 0.78 -6.79 -6.06
CA ARG A 23 1.75 -6.25 -5.09
C ARG A 23 3.12 -6.14 -5.76
N ALA A 24 3.74 -4.98 -5.66
CA ALA A 24 5.10 -4.74 -6.14
C ALA A 24 6.11 -5.71 -5.48
N PRO A 25 7.21 -6.06 -6.19
CA PRO A 25 8.28 -6.90 -5.64
C PRO A 25 8.95 -6.23 -4.43
N GLY A 26 9.29 -7.02 -3.41
CA GLY A 26 10.05 -6.56 -2.24
C GLY A 26 9.22 -6.22 -1.00
N ALA A 27 9.92 -5.88 0.08
CA ALA A 27 9.37 -5.29 1.29
C ALA A 27 9.80 -3.82 1.32
N PHE A 28 8.84 -2.91 1.46
CA PHE A 28 9.11 -1.50 1.71
C PHE A 28 9.18 -1.31 3.21
N ALA A 29 10.18 -0.57 3.70
CA ALA A 29 10.33 -0.30 5.13
C ALA A 29 9.21 0.62 5.65
N ASN A 30 8.62 1.45 4.79
CA ASN A 30 7.50 2.33 5.11
C ASN A 30 6.75 2.77 3.84
N GLY A 31 5.62 3.47 4.01
CA GLY A 31 4.79 3.96 2.90
C GLY A 31 5.49 4.92 1.93
N TYR A 32 6.57 5.61 2.34
CA TYR A 32 7.28 6.55 1.46
C TYR A 32 8.14 5.83 0.43
N GLU A 33 8.76 4.70 0.80
CA GLU A 33 9.48 3.87 -0.17
C GLU A 33 8.51 3.27 -1.20
N ALA A 34 7.32 2.86 -0.75
CA ALA A 34 6.26 2.41 -1.65
C ALA A 34 5.79 3.53 -2.59
N LEU A 35 5.69 4.78 -2.11
CA LEU A 35 5.36 5.94 -2.94
C LEU A 35 6.45 6.29 -3.94
N ALA A 36 7.72 6.23 -3.53
CA ALA A 36 8.86 6.44 -4.43
C ALA A 36 8.84 5.43 -5.58
N PHE A 37 8.54 4.16 -5.26
CA PHE A 37 8.31 3.14 -6.26
C PHE A 37 7.13 3.49 -7.18
N CYS A 38 5.98 3.89 -6.62
CA CYS A 38 4.83 4.33 -7.42
C CYS A 38 5.17 5.47 -8.38
N ALA A 39 5.98 6.45 -7.94
CA ALA A 39 6.37 7.60 -8.75
C ALA A 39 7.18 7.23 -9.99
N GLU A 40 7.94 6.14 -9.95
CA GLU A 40 8.73 5.65 -11.09
C GLU A 40 7.89 4.88 -12.12
N TYR A 41 6.82 4.22 -11.69
CA TYR A 41 6.07 3.27 -12.52
C TYR A 41 4.66 3.74 -12.92
N GLY A 42 4.14 4.83 -12.35
CA GLY A 42 2.82 5.38 -12.66
C GLY A 42 2.01 5.65 -11.40
N PRO A 43 2.05 6.87 -10.83
CA PRO A 43 1.36 7.19 -9.57
C PRO A 43 -0.17 7.02 -9.67
N GLU A 44 -0.76 7.22 -10.84
CA GLU A 44 -2.17 7.01 -11.12
C GLU A 44 -2.63 5.54 -11.06
N HIS A 45 -1.70 4.60 -11.13
CA HIS A 45 -1.97 3.16 -11.13
C HIS A 45 -1.47 2.46 -9.85
N CYS A 46 -0.99 3.24 -8.88
CA CYS A 46 -0.29 2.72 -7.72
C CYS A 46 -0.81 3.37 -6.44
N SER A 47 -1.08 2.53 -5.43
CA SER A 47 -1.40 2.98 -4.09
C SER A 47 -0.67 2.10 -3.10
N GLY A 48 0.06 2.72 -2.16
CA GLY A 48 0.61 2.01 -1.02
C GLY A 48 -0.51 1.75 -0.02
N ARG A 49 -0.65 0.53 0.48
CA ARG A 49 -1.64 0.21 1.51
C ARG A 49 -1.01 -0.73 2.52
N TYR A 50 -1.32 -0.52 3.78
CA TYR A 50 -0.90 -1.42 4.84
C TYR A 50 -1.63 -2.76 4.71
N LEU A 51 -0.87 -3.85 4.65
CA LEU A 51 -1.42 -5.20 4.54
C LEU A 51 -1.55 -5.78 5.94
N SER A 52 -2.79 -5.95 6.40
CA SER A 52 -3.07 -6.27 7.80
C SER A 52 -4.36 -7.04 7.97
N GLU A 53 -4.40 -7.84 9.04
CA GLU A 53 -5.57 -8.56 9.49
C GLU A 53 -6.54 -7.67 10.30
N ASP A 54 -6.11 -6.44 10.63
CA ASP A 54 -6.95 -5.44 11.26
C ASP A 54 -7.79 -4.70 10.22
N ARG A 55 -9.12 -4.74 10.36
CA ARG A 55 -10.04 -4.06 9.46
C ARG A 55 -9.92 -2.54 9.55
N ASP A 56 -9.58 -2.01 10.72
CA ASP A 56 -9.50 -0.56 10.95
C ASP A 56 -8.35 0.07 10.14
N ASP A 57 -7.44 -0.76 9.61
CA ASP A 57 -6.38 -0.34 8.69
C ASP A 57 -6.82 0.02 7.30
N ARG A 58 -8.09 -0.19 6.98
CA ARG A 58 -8.62 0.21 5.68
C ARG A 58 -8.44 1.72 5.43
N GLY A 59 -8.31 2.54 6.48
CA GLY A 59 -7.98 3.96 6.38
C GLY A 59 -6.52 4.29 6.02
N TYR A 60 -5.57 3.38 6.25
CA TYR A 60 -4.14 3.62 5.97
C TYR A 60 -3.82 3.32 4.50
N LEU A 61 -4.16 4.29 3.65
CA LEU A 61 -3.92 4.30 2.22
C LEU A 61 -2.99 5.45 1.84
N CYS A 62 -1.82 5.11 1.30
CA CYS A 62 -0.98 6.01 0.52
C CYS A 62 -1.48 6.09 -0.92
N GLN A 63 -2.17 7.16 -1.28
CA GLN A 63 -2.33 7.50 -2.69
C GLN A 63 -1.11 8.29 -3.15
N ALA A 64 -0.54 7.91 -4.29
CA ALA A 64 0.49 8.71 -4.95
C ALA A 64 -0.14 9.96 -5.55
N SER A 65 -0.36 10.97 -4.70
CA SER A 65 -0.76 12.33 -5.07
C SER A 65 0.50 13.19 -5.21
N PRO A 66 0.48 14.30 -6.00
CA PRO A 66 1.56 15.29 -5.98
C PRO A 66 1.90 15.82 -4.58
N ALA A 67 0.94 15.74 -3.64
CA ALA A 67 1.13 15.96 -2.22
C ALA A 67 0.49 14.79 -1.45
N PRO A 68 1.24 13.70 -1.19
CA PRO A 68 0.72 12.59 -0.40
C PRO A 68 0.59 13.04 1.06
N ASP A 69 -0.50 12.65 1.73
CA ASP A 69 -0.66 12.87 3.18
C ASP A 69 0.28 11.93 3.96
N PRO A 70 1.30 12.45 4.66
CA PRO A 70 2.21 11.68 5.50
C PRO A 70 1.52 10.75 6.51
N ALA A 71 0.41 11.22 7.08
CA ALA A 71 -0.29 10.55 8.17
C ALA A 71 -1.14 9.38 7.66
N ALA A 72 -1.70 9.49 6.45
CA ALA A 72 -2.38 8.38 5.78
C ALA A 72 -1.41 7.26 5.36
N CYS A 73 -0.12 7.59 5.31
CA CYS A 73 0.94 6.72 4.81
C CYS A 73 1.72 5.92 5.86
N ARG A 74 1.39 6.07 7.15
CA ARG A 74 2.01 5.32 8.24
C ARG A 74 0.97 5.00 9.31
N ARG A 75 1.04 3.80 9.90
CA ARG A 75 0.38 3.57 11.17
C ARG A 75 1.08 4.41 12.25
N PRO A 76 0.37 4.86 13.31
CA PRO A 76 0.99 5.51 14.46
C PRO A 76 2.15 4.72 15.07
N ASP A 77 2.07 3.39 15.01
CA ASP A 77 3.07 2.45 15.56
C ASP A 77 4.30 2.24 14.65
N ASP A 78 4.26 2.65 13.37
CA ASP A 78 5.41 2.59 12.45
C ASP A 78 6.46 3.70 12.74
N ARG A 79 6.39 4.36 13.90
CA ARG A 79 7.29 5.45 14.32
C ARG A 79 8.59 4.98 15.00
N ALA A 80 8.88 3.68 14.99
CA ALA A 80 10.06 3.10 15.63
C ALA A 80 11.29 3.07 14.69
#